data_AF-A0A7J4FB77-F1
#
_entry.id   AF-A0A7J4FB77-F1
#
_cell.length_a   1.000
_cell.length_b   1.000
_cell.length_c   1.000
_cell.angle_alpha   90.00
_cell.angle_beta   90.00
_cell.angle_gamma   90.00
#
_symmetry.space_group_name_H-M   'P 1'
#
loop_
_entity.id
_entity.type
_entity.pdbx_description
1 polymer ?
#
loop_
_entity_poly.entity_id
_entity_poly.type
_entity_poly.pdbx_seq_one_letter_code
_entity_poly.pdbx_strand_id
1 'polypeptide(L)'
;MVDLGEGEVARWARDDELDGIRYGWLRIPLRRDVGLLVDEFEDDLVSVVLYGSSARGAFALGESDIDLLLVVEDETEDVWRRSCGVYRRFEASWEYRAFDRWLRRRGLYGYPSATVVELRRSQALTFHPVYLD
;
A
#
# COMPACT_ATOMS: atom_id res chain seq x y z
N MET A 1 26.38 -9.65 -9.95
CA MET A 1 25.89 -10.95 -9.44
C MET A 1 26.06 -10.86 -7.94
N VAL A 2 25.01 -10.43 -7.24
CA VAL A 2 25.05 -10.25 -5.78
C VAL A 2 24.36 -11.46 -5.19
N ASP A 3 25.16 -12.23 -4.46
CA ASP A 3 24.77 -13.36 -3.65
C ASP A 3 23.91 -12.85 -2.48
N LEU A 4 22.63 -13.22 -2.46
CA LEU A 4 21.72 -12.93 -1.36
C LEU A 4 21.57 -14.22 -0.56
N GLY A 5 22.49 -14.39 0.39
CA GLY A 5 22.53 -15.52 1.30
C GLY A 5 21.21 -15.71 2.05
N GLU A 6 20.88 -16.97 2.28
CA GLU A 6 19.80 -17.44 3.14
C GLU A 6 19.96 -16.86 4.55
N GLY A 7 19.03 -15.98 4.96
CA GLY A 7 19.00 -15.44 6.31
C GLY A 7 18.09 -14.23 6.43
N GLU A 8 17.07 -14.36 7.27
CA GLU A 8 16.05 -13.37 7.63
C GLU A 8 14.99 -13.05 6.56
N VAL A 9 13.82 -13.68 6.75
CA VAL A 9 12.53 -13.15 6.29
C VAL A 9 12.42 -11.73 6.84
N ALA A 10 12.61 -10.73 5.96
CA ALA A 10 12.45 -9.32 6.30
C ALA A 10 10.98 -9.07 6.64
N ARG A 11 10.67 -9.26 7.91
CA ARG A 11 9.33 -9.12 8.45
C ARG A 11 9.05 -7.63 8.63
N TRP A 12 7.91 -7.22 8.06
CA TRP A 12 7.16 -5.99 8.29
C TRP A 12 7.49 -4.77 7.41
N ALA A 13 6.39 -4.15 6.93
CA ALA A 13 6.35 -2.88 6.22
C ALA A 13 7.23 -1.84 6.93
N ARG A 14 8.16 -1.24 6.20
CA ARG A 14 9.00 -0.16 6.74
C ARG A 14 8.17 1.10 6.82
N ASP A 15 7.62 1.38 8.01
CA ASP A 15 6.86 2.61 8.30
C ASP A 15 7.70 3.87 8.00
N ASP A 16 9.04 3.77 8.06
CA ASP A 16 10.00 4.80 7.67
C ASP A 16 9.85 5.26 6.20
N GLU A 17 9.38 4.39 5.30
CA GLU A 17 9.16 4.78 3.89
C GLU A 17 7.97 5.75 3.76
N LEU A 18 7.00 5.69 4.68
CA LEU A 18 5.92 6.65 4.76
C LEU A 18 6.42 8.04 5.17
N ASP A 19 7.59 8.13 5.80
CA ASP A 19 8.21 9.41 6.13
C ASP A 19 8.75 10.17 4.91
N GLY A 20 8.88 9.50 3.76
CA GLY A 20 9.16 10.13 2.47
C GLY A 20 7.97 10.84 1.83
N ILE A 21 6.74 10.60 2.32
CA ILE A 21 5.54 11.21 1.73
C ILE A 21 5.53 12.70 2.03
N ARG A 22 5.62 13.51 0.96
CA ARG A 22 5.63 14.99 1.00
C ARG A 22 4.43 15.57 1.75
N TYR A 23 3.27 14.94 1.60
CA TYR A 23 2.05 15.35 2.27
C TYR A 23 1.88 14.54 3.55
N GLY A 24 2.45 15.02 4.67
CA GLY A 24 2.41 14.30 5.94
C GLY A 24 1.00 13.93 6.43
N TRP A 25 -0.03 14.63 5.95
CA TRP A 25 -1.43 14.33 6.24
C TRP A 25 -1.94 13.05 5.53
N LEU A 26 -1.36 12.65 4.39
CA LEU A 26 -1.67 11.37 3.72
C LEU A 26 -1.24 10.17 4.56
N ARG A 27 -0.27 10.35 5.46
CA ARG A 27 0.25 9.26 6.31
C ARG A 27 -0.81 8.71 7.25
N ILE A 28 -1.75 9.53 7.70
CA ILE A 28 -2.71 9.09 8.72
C ILE A 28 -3.65 8.01 8.18
N PRO A 29 -4.37 8.23 7.06
CA PRO A 29 -5.21 7.16 6.51
C PRO A 29 -4.36 6.04 5.91
N LEU A 30 -3.21 6.34 5.31
CA LEU A 30 -2.36 5.30 4.74
C LEU A 30 -1.80 4.33 5.79
N ARG A 31 -1.39 4.84 6.97
CA ARG A 31 -1.01 3.97 8.10
C ARG A 31 -2.17 3.10 8.56
N ARG A 32 -3.39 3.64 8.52
CA ARG A 32 -4.57 2.85 8.86
C ARG A 32 -4.79 1.71 7.87
N ASP A 33 -4.65 1.98 6.57
CA ASP A 33 -4.78 0.99 5.50
C ASP A 33 -3.69 -0.09 5.60
N VAL A 34 -2.42 0.31 5.72
CA VAL A 34 -1.29 -0.62 5.92
C VAL A 34 -1.46 -1.45 7.20
N GLY A 35 -1.93 -0.85 8.28
CA GLY A 35 -2.23 -1.57 9.52
C GLY A 35 -3.31 -2.64 9.33
N LEU A 36 -4.36 -2.34 8.56
CA LEU A 36 -5.40 -3.33 8.26
C LEU A 36 -4.90 -4.45 7.35
N LEU A 37 -3.97 -4.18 6.42
CA LEU A 37 -3.30 -5.21 5.61
C LEU A 37 -2.41 -6.11 6.48
N VAL A 38 -1.66 -5.51 7.40
CA VAL A 38 -0.86 -6.21 8.41
C VAL A 38 -1.73 -7.14 9.26
N ASP A 39 -2.84 -6.64 9.78
CA ASP A 39 -3.78 -7.42 10.59
C ASP A 39 -4.49 -8.51 9.78
N GLU A 40 -4.78 -8.28 8.49
CA GLU A 40 -5.48 -9.26 7.66
C GLU A 40 -4.59 -10.42 7.22
N PHE A 41 -3.34 -10.11 6.86
CA PHE A 41 -2.42 -11.08 6.28
C PHE A 41 -1.47 -11.69 7.30
N GLU A 42 -1.23 -11.05 8.45
CA GLU A 42 -0.41 -11.59 9.56
C GLU A 42 0.87 -12.30 9.08
N ASP A 43 0.94 -13.63 9.27
CA ASP A 43 2.08 -14.46 8.91
C ASP A 43 2.22 -14.71 7.40
N ASP A 44 1.16 -14.50 6.62
CA ASP A 44 1.19 -14.54 5.16
C ASP A 44 1.82 -13.27 4.56
N LEU A 45 1.90 -12.19 5.33
CA LEU A 45 2.41 -10.92 4.82
C LEU A 45 3.93 -10.91 4.76
N VAL A 46 4.48 -10.79 3.55
CA VAL A 46 5.91 -10.59 3.35
C VAL A 46 6.25 -9.10 3.42
N SER A 47 5.54 -8.26 2.67
CA SER A 47 5.82 -6.83 2.60
C SER A 47 4.65 -6.00 2.09
N VAL A 48 4.59 -4.74 2.50
CA VAL A 48 3.79 -3.71 1.84
C VAL A 48 4.74 -2.59 1.43
N VAL A 49 4.77 -2.26 0.14
CA VAL A 49 5.67 -1.25 -0.42
C VAL A 49 4.87 -0.12 -1.05
N LEU A 50 5.17 1.11 -0.66
CA LEU A 50 4.65 2.29 -1.35
C LEU A 50 5.49 2.55 -2.60
N TYR A 51 4.85 2.67 -3.76
CA TYR A 51 5.55 2.99 -5.00
C TYR A 51 4.87 4.11 -5.78
N GLY A 52 5.31 4.32 -7.03
CA GLY A 52 4.70 5.28 -7.94
C GLY A 52 4.97 6.75 -7.57
N SER A 53 4.00 7.61 -7.90
CA SER A 53 4.12 9.07 -7.76
C SER A 53 4.30 9.51 -6.30
N SER A 54 3.66 8.80 -5.38
CA SER A 54 3.72 9.00 -3.92
C SER A 54 5.12 8.77 -3.35
N ALA A 55 5.82 7.74 -3.81
CA ALA A 55 7.19 7.44 -3.39
C ALA A 55 8.25 8.34 -4.07
N ARG A 56 7.98 8.84 -5.28
CA ARG A 56 8.92 9.65 -6.07
C ARG A 56 8.84 11.16 -5.81
N GLY A 57 7.97 11.60 -4.90
CA GLY A 57 7.72 13.02 -4.62
C GLY A 57 7.00 13.77 -5.74
N ALA A 58 6.44 13.05 -6.71
CA ALA A 58 5.72 13.58 -7.87
C ALA A 58 4.19 13.53 -7.72
N PHE A 59 3.69 13.14 -6.54
CA PHE A 59 2.27 13.05 -6.24
C PHE A 59 1.58 14.40 -6.44
N ALA A 60 0.57 14.41 -7.31
CA ALA A 60 -0.29 15.54 -7.58
C ALA A 60 -1.65 15.31 -6.89
N LEU A 61 -1.96 16.14 -5.90
CA LEU A 61 -3.20 16.02 -5.14
C LEU A 61 -4.43 16.22 -6.04
N GLY A 62 -5.31 15.22 -6.08
CA GLY A 62 -6.51 15.23 -6.91
C GLY A 62 -6.31 14.66 -8.31
N GLU A 63 -5.08 14.28 -8.67
CA GLU A 63 -4.72 13.69 -9.96
C GLU A 63 -4.01 12.34 -9.82
N SER A 64 -3.26 12.14 -8.74
CA SER A 64 -2.49 10.93 -8.47
C SER A 64 -3.21 9.99 -7.51
N ASP A 65 -3.15 8.70 -7.81
CA ASP A 65 -3.48 7.62 -6.89
C ASP A 65 -2.30 7.26 -5.98
N ILE A 66 -2.59 6.49 -4.94
CA ILE A 66 -1.59 5.89 -4.06
C ILE A 66 -1.34 4.47 -4.55
N ASP A 67 -0.12 4.17 -4.98
CA ASP A 67 0.25 2.85 -5.47
C ASP A 67 0.89 2.01 -4.36
N LEU A 68 0.28 0.87 -4.01
CA LEU A 68 0.81 -0.08 -3.02
C LEU A 68 1.09 -1.45 -3.64
N LEU A 69 2.24 -2.01 -3.31
CA LEU A 69 2.61 -3.37 -3.66
C LEU A 69 2.42 -4.24 -2.43
N LEU A 70 1.47 -5.17 -2.48
CA LEU A 70 1.23 -6.14 -1.42
C LEU A 70 1.96 -7.43 -1.79
N VAL A 71 3.02 -7.77 -1.05
CA VAL A 71 3.74 -9.02 -1.23
C VAL A 71 3.33 -9.99 -0.14
N VAL A 72 2.82 -11.15 -0.53
CA VAL A 72 2.39 -12.23 0.37
C VAL A 72 3.13 -13.53 0.05
N GLU A 73 3.06 -14.49 0.96
CA GLU A 73 3.60 -15.83 0.73
C GLU A 73 2.93 -16.51 -0.49
N ASP A 74 3.67 -17.42 -1.13
CA ASP A 74 3.22 -18.07 -2.37
C ASP A 74 1.94 -18.89 -2.14
N GLU A 75 1.81 -19.52 -0.97
CA GLU A 75 0.70 -20.39 -0.57
C GLU A 75 -0.53 -19.62 -0.06
N THR A 76 -0.47 -18.28 0.05
CA THR A 76 -1.56 -17.50 0.63
C THR A 76 -2.84 -17.60 -0.20
N GLU A 77 -3.92 -18.10 0.37
CA GLU A 77 -5.18 -18.24 -0.36
C GLU A 77 -6.00 -16.95 -0.35
N ASP A 78 -6.87 -16.79 -1.37
CA ASP A 78 -7.90 -15.75 -1.43
C ASP A 78 -7.42 -14.29 -1.29
N VAL A 79 -6.17 -13.99 -1.70
CA VAL A 79 -5.53 -12.66 -1.55
C VAL A 79 -6.47 -11.53 -1.97
N TRP A 80 -6.96 -11.56 -3.21
CA TRP A 80 -7.90 -10.57 -3.73
C TRP A 80 -9.12 -10.33 -2.82
N ARG A 81 -9.74 -11.41 -2.34
CA ARG A 81 -10.94 -11.32 -1.49
C ARG A 81 -10.61 -10.70 -0.13
N ARG A 82 -9.47 -11.07 0.45
CA ARG A 82 -8.95 -10.55 1.73
C ARG A 82 -8.61 -9.07 1.59
N SER A 83 -7.87 -8.68 0.55
CA SER A 83 -7.59 -7.28 0.19
C SER A 83 -8.87 -6.45 0.02
N CYS A 84 -9.86 -6.94 -0.73
CA CYS A 84 -11.17 -6.27 -0.83
C CYS A 84 -11.87 -6.10 0.54
N GLY A 85 -11.70 -7.06 1.45
CA GLY A 85 -12.19 -6.97 2.82
C GLY A 85 -11.49 -5.88 3.63
N VAL A 86 -10.18 -5.71 3.43
CA VAL A 86 -9.39 -4.62 4.00
C VAL A 86 -9.89 -3.26 3.48
N TYR A 87 -10.00 -3.06 2.16
CA TYR A 87 -10.43 -1.77 1.62
C TYR A 87 -11.81 -1.35 2.11
N ARG A 88 -12.77 -2.29 2.20
CA ARG A 88 -14.09 -1.97 2.77
C ARG A 88 -14.01 -1.51 4.23
N ARG A 89 -13.13 -2.13 5.04
CA ARG A 89 -12.90 -1.71 6.43
C ARG A 89 -12.17 -0.36 6.49
N PHE A 90 -11.24 -0.13 5.58
CA PHE A 90 -10.52 1.13 5.48
C PHE A 90 -11.46 2.28 5.08
N GLU A 91 -12.31 2.12 4.06
CA GLU A 91 -13.32 3.12 3.68
C GLU A 91 -14.36 3.40 4.78
N ALA A 92 -14.62 2.40 5.63
CA ALA A 92 -15.47 2.54 6.80
C ALA A 92 -14.78 3.24 7.99
N SER A 93 -13.45 3.35 7.99
CA SER A 93 -12.67 3.95 9.05
C SER A 93 -12.94 5.45 9.19
N TRP A 94 -12.69 5.99 10.39
CA TRP A 94 -12.86 7.43 10.61
C TRP A 94 -11.76 8.22 9.93
N GLU A 95 -10.54 7.67 9.83
CA GLU A 95 -9.39 8.26 9.16
C GLU A 95 -9.74 8.54 7.70
N TYR A 96 -10.20 7.52 6.96
CA TYR A 96 -10.62 7.68 5.58
C TYR A 96 -11.74 8.71 5.45
N ARG A 97 -12.83 8.55 6.21
CA ARG A 97 -14.02 9.43 6.10
C ARG A 97 -13.73 10.88 6.44
N ALA A 98 -12.89 11.14 7.44
CA ALA A 98 -12.51 12.49 7.83
C ALA A 98 -11.69 13.17 6.72
N PHE A 99 -10.72 12.45 6.16
CA PHE A 99 -9.86 12.96 5.10
C PHE A 99 -10.57 13.10 3.77
N ASP A 100 -11.36 12.11 3.36
CA ASP A 100 -12.22 12.18 2.17
C ASP A 100 -13.15 13.41 2.25
N ARG A 101 -13.86 13.59 3.37
CA ARG A 101 -14.73 14.75 3.57
C ARG A 101 -13.96 16.08 3.55
N TRP A 102 -12.78 16.13 4.15
CA TRP A 102 -11.94 17.32 4.19
C TRP A 102 -11.45 17.72 2.78
N LEU A 103 -11.05 16.74 1.96
CA LEU A 103 -10.63 16.95 0.58
C LEU A 103 -11.80 17.37 -0.31
N ARG A 104 -12.97 16.72 -0.18
CA ARG A 104 -14.19 17.10 -0.90
C ARG A 104 -14.62 18.54 -0.63
N ARG A 105 -14.54 19.00 0.63
CA ARG A 105 -14.84 20.39 0.99
C ARG A 105 -13.89 21.41 0.35
N ARG A 106 -12.72 20.98 -0.11
CA ARG A 106 -11.74 21.81 -0.83
C ARG A 106 -11.90 21.74 -2.35
N GLY A 107 -12.96 21.10 -2.84
CA GLY A 107 -13.24 20.95 -4.28
C GLY A 107 -12.46 19.82 -4.95
N LEU A 108 -11.83 18.93 -4.18
CA LEU A 108 -11.15 17.74 -4.69
C LEU A 108 -12.10 16.54 -4.73
N TYR A 109 -11.74 15.52 -5.51
CA TYR A 109 -12.60 14.34 -5.73
C TYR A 109 -12.79 13.44 -4.50
N GLY A 110 -11.93 13.56 -3.48
CA GLY A 110 -11.95 12.71 -2.29
C GLY A 110 -10.54 12.36 -1.83
N TYR A 111 -10.43 11.38 -0.93
CA TYR A 111 -9.15 10.75 -0.64
C TYR A 111 -8.69 9.97 -1.89
N PRO A 112 -7.40 10.02 -2.28
CA PRO A 112 -6.89 9.30 -3.45
C PRO A 112 -7.14 7.79 -3.30
N SER A 113 -7.44 7.13 -4.42
CA SER A 113 -7.62 5.68 -4.41
C SER A 113 -6.28 5.00 -4.12
N ALA A 114 -6.32 3.92 -3.36
CA ALA A 114 -5.16 3.03 -3.22
C ALA A 114 -5.25 1.95 -4.30
N THR A 115 -4.39 2.04 -5.32
CA THR A 115 -4.24 0.98 -6.31
C THR A 115 -3.25 -0.03 -5.76
N VAL A 116 -3.72 -1.27 -5.57
CA VAL A 116 -2.89 -2.31 -4.99
C VAL A 116 -2.58 -3.40 -5.99
N VAL A 117 -1.29 -3.64 -6.17
CA VAL A 117 -0.78 -4.75 -6.97
C VAL A 117 -0.38 -5.85 -6.01
N GLU A 118 -0.97 -7.02 -6.20
CA GLU A 118 -0.72 -8.20 -5.37
C GLU A 118 0.38 -9.04 -6.02
N LEU A 119 1.42 -9.36 -5.25
CA LEU A 119 2.49 -10.24 -5.67
C LEU A 119 2.67 -11.38 -4.69
N ARG A 120 2.98 -12.54 -5.26
CA ARG A 120 3.53 -13.66 -4.50
C ARG A 120 5.01 -13.43 -4.23
N ARG A 121 5.54 -14.02 -3.17
CA ARG A 121 6.95 -13.93 -2.79
C ARG A 121 7.88 -14.30 -3.95
N SER A 122 7.62 -15.42 -4.62
CA SER A 122 8.39 -15.87 -5.79
C SER A 122 8.32 -14.88 -6.95
N GLN A 123 7.16 -14.25 -7.16
CA GLN A 123 6.97 -13.23 -8.19
C GLN A 123 7.74 -11.95 -7.85
N ALA A 124 7.73 -11.50 -6.59
CA ALA A 124 8.45 -10.31 -6.16
C ALA A 124 9.97 -10.40 -6.39
N LEU A 125 10.55 -11.61 -6.32
CA LEU A 125 11.97 -11.85 -6.63
C LEU A 125 12.33 -11.67 -8.10
N THR A 126 11.34 -11.82 -8.99
CA THR A 126 11.51 -11.75 -10.45
C THR A 126 10.76 -10.58 -11.07
N PHE A 127 10.05 -9.79 -10.26
CA PHE A 127 9.14 -8.78 -10.75
C PHE A 127 9.91 -7.67 -11.46
N HIS A 128 9.62 -7.53 -12.75
CA HIS A 128 9.99 -6.36 -13.53
C HIS A 128 8.79 -5.41 -13.56
N PRO A 129 8.99 -4.09 -13.36
CA PRO A 129 7.90 -3.13 -13.36
C PRO A 129 7.18 -3.16 -14.70
N VAL A 130 5.97 -3.75 -14.73
CA VAL A 130 5.07 -3.68 -15.87
C VAL A 130 4.33 -2.35 -15.76
N TYR A 131 4.90 -1.31 -16.37
CA TYR A 131 4.13 -0.13 -16.73
C TYR A 131 3.25 -0.51 -17.91
N LEU A 132 1.98 -0.78 -17.67
CA LEU A 132 0.95 -0.64 -18.69
C LEU A 132 0.54 0.82 -18.68
N ASP A 133 1.09 1.57 -19.64
CA ASP A 133 0.62 2.91 -20.03
C ASP A 133 -0.73 2.79 -20.75
#